data_AF-A0A2L2YYN3-F1
#
_entry.id   AF-A0A2L2YYN3-F1
#
_cell.length_a   1.000
_cell.length_b   1.000
_cell.length_c   1.000
_cell.angle_alpha   90.00
_cell.angle_beta   90.00
_cell.angle_gamma   90.00
#
_symmetry.space_group_name_H-M   'P 1'
#
loop_
_entity.id
_entity.type
_entity.pdbx_description
1 polymer ?
#
loop_
_entity_poly.entity_id
_entity_poly.type
_entity_poly.pdbx_seq_one_letter_code
_entity_poly.pdbx_strand_id
1 'polypeptide(L)'
;ESLLNDAVTVVLYHMFEGYAEMGPKNIITVDYLAGVASFFVVALGGTLVGILWGLLAAFVSRFTHHVRVIEPLFVFVMSYLSYVSAELFHFSGILA
;
A
#
# COMPACT_ATOMS: atom_id res chain seq x y z
N GLU A 1 -16.12 2.56 -4.03
CA GLU A 1 -15.67 3.51 -5.07
C GLU A 1 -14.61 4.48 -4.56
N SER A 2 -14.90 5.29 -3.53
CA SER A 2 -13.96 6.33 -3.05
C SER A 2 -12.58 5.82 -2.59
N LEU A 3 -12.50 4.68 -1.90
CA LEU A 3 -11.23 4.09 -1.46
C LEU A 3 -10.35 3.60 -2.62
N LEU A 4 -10.96 3.02 -3.65
CA LEU A 4 -10.25 2.58 -4.85
C LEU A 4 -9.75 3.80 -5.64
N ASN A 5 -10.53 4.88 -5.69
CA ASN A 5 -10.13 6.11 -6.35
C ASN A 5 -8.93 6.78 -5.66
N ASP A 6 -8.87 6.74 -4.33
CA ASP A 6 -7.74 7.29 -3.57
C ASP A 6 -6.44 6.51 -3.88
N ALA A 7 -6.52 5.18 -3.84
CA ALA A 7 -5.41 4.32 -4.22
C ALA A 7 -4.94 4.55 -5.67
N VAL A 8 -5.86 4.67 -6.63
CA VAL A 8 -5.54 4.94 -8.03
C VAL A 8 -4.83 6.29 -8.18
N THR A 9 -5.27 7.31 -7.45
CA THR A 9 -4.70 8.67 -7.53
C THR A 9 -3.26 8.69 -7.02
N VAL A 10 -2.96 8.00 -5.92
CA VAL A 10 -1.59 7.88 -5.38
C VAL A 10 -0.66 7.15 -6.34
N VAL A 11 -1.14 6.07 -6.98
CA VAL A 11 -0.32 5.36 -7.98
C VAL A 11 -0.01 6.24 -9.19
N LEU A 12 -1.01 6.96 -9.70
CA LEU A 12 -0.81 7.90 -10.80
C LEU A 12 0.16 9.02 -10.41
N TYR A 13 0.11 9.50 -9.17
CA TYR A 13 1.04 10.50 -8.66
C TYR A 13 2.49 10.01 -8.73
N HIS A 14 2.80 8.83 -8.18
CA HIS A 14 4.15 8.27 -8.24
C HIS A 14 4.61 7.93 -9.66
N MET A 15 3.69 7.51 -10.53
CA MET A 15 3.99 7.29 -11.94
C MET A 15 4.42 8.61 -12.62
N PHE A 16 3.69 9.71 -12.38
CA PHE A 16 4.02 11.01 -12.94
C PHE A 16 5.28 11.62 -12.33
N GLU A 17 5.51 11.41 -11.03
CA GLU A 17 6.76 11.79 -10.35
C GLU A 17 7.97 11.11 -11.02
N GLY A 18 7.90 9.80 -11.27
CA GLY A 18 8.95 9.07 -12.00
C GLY A 18 9.17 9.60 -13.43
N TYR A 19 8.11 9.92 -14.16
CA TYR A 19 8.23 10.53 -15.48
C TYR A 19 8.82 11.95 -15.44
N ALA A 20 8.53 12.73 -14.40
CA ALA A 20 9.10 14.06 -14.20
C ALA A 20 10.60 13.99 -13.95
N GLU A 21 11.08 13.01 -13.18
CA GLU A 21 12.51 12.77 -12.93
C GLU A 21 13.26 12.32 -14.19
N MET A 22 12.66 11.44 -15.01
CA MET A 22 13.28 10.95 -16.25
C MET A 22 13.42 12.02 -17.33
N GLY A 23 12.53 13.02 -17.33
CA GLY A 23 12.52 14.14 -18.26
C GLY A 23 11.94 13.79 -19.65
N PRO A 24 11.27 14.74 -20.33
CA PRO A 24 10.44 14.48 -21.52
C PRO A 24 11.20 13.98 -22.77
N LYS A 25 12.54 14.05 -22.77
CA LYS A 25 13.37 13.60 -23.90
C LYS A 25 13.74 12.12 -23.84
N ASN A 26 13.58 11.47 -22.68
CA ASN A 26 13.97 10.08 -22.46
C ASN A 26 12.79 9.11 -22.31
N ILE A 27 11.55 9.61 -22.32
CA ILE A 27 10.35 8.78 -22.18
C ILE A 27 10.14 7.99 -23.49
N ILE A 28 10.35 6.68 -23.43
CA ILE A 28 10.16 5.75 -24.54
C ILE A 28 8.83 5.01 -24.41
N THR A 29 8.38 4.38 -25.50
CA THR A 29 7.10 3.65 -25.54
C THR A 29 6.99 2.54 -24.49
N VAL A 30 8.14 2.00 -24.06
CA VAL A 30 8.25 0.96 -23.02
C VAL A 30 7.87 1.50 -21.64
N ASP A 31 8.14 2.79 -21.36
CA ASP A 31 7.86 3.40 -20.05
C ASP A 31 6.35 3.51 -19.80
N TYR A 32 5.56 3.77 -20.84
CA TYR A 32 4.09 3.76 -20.73
C TYR A 32 3.57 2.38 -20.34
N LEU A 33 4.15 1.32 -20.91
CA LEU A 33 3.76 -0.06 -20.62
C LEU A 33 4.22 -0.47 -19.20
N ALA A 34 5.40 0.00 -18.78
CA ALA A 34 5.90 -0.15 -17.42
C ALA A 34 5.03 0.61 -16.39
N GLY A 35 4.50 1.79 -16.73
CA GLY A 35 3.58 2.55 -15.88
C GLY A 35 2.23 1.85 -15.69
N VAL A 36 1.72 1.17 -16.72
CA VAL A 36 0.52 0.32 -16.55
C VAL A 36 0.83 -0.92 -15.72
N ALA A 37 1.99 -1.54 -15.93
CA ALA A 37 2.41 -2.71 -15.15
C ALA A 37 2.67 -2.36 -13.67
N SER A 38 3.26 -1.20 -13.39
CA SER A 38 3.53 -0.74 -12.02
C SER A 38 2.24 -0.56 -11.23
N PHE A 39 1.14 -0.15 -11.87
CA PHE A 39 -0.17 -0.09 -11.21
C PHE A 39 -0.59 -1.42 -10.60
N PHE A 40 -0.47 -2.51 -11.35
CA PHE A 40 -0.82 -3.85 -10.85
C PHE A 40 0.14 -4.31 -9.75
N VAL A 41 1.44 -4.04 -9.90
CA VAL A 41 2.46 -4.42 -8.90
C VAL A 41 2.22 -3.69 -7.58
N VAL A 42 2.00 -2.38 -7.63
CA VAL A 42 1.81 -1.53 -6.45
C VAL A 42 0.48 -1.83 -5.77
N ALA A 43 -0.58 -2.10 -6.55
CA ALA A 43 -1.89 -2.46 -6.01
C ALA A 43 -1.91 -3.86 -5.38
N LEU A 44 -1.44 -4.89 -6.11
CA LEU A 44 -1.40 -6.26 -5.59
C LEU A 44 -0.40 -6.39 -4.44
N GLY A 45 0.75 -5.73 -4.54
CA GLY A 45 1.76 -5.68 -3.48
C GLY A 45 1.21 -5.09 -2.19
N GLY A 46 0.53 -3.93 -2.27
CA GLY A 46 -0.12 -3.29 -1.12
C GLY A 46 -1.17 -4.21 -0.49
N THR A 47 -2.08 -4.76 -1.29
CA THR A 47 -3.12 -5.67 -0.80
C THR A 47 -2.54 -6.93 -0.14
N LEU A 48 -1.47 -7.51 -0.67
CA LEU A 48 -0.80 -8.67 -0.07
C LEU A 48 -0.19 -8.32 1.30
N VAL A 49 0.48 -7.17 1.41
CA VAL A 49 1.02 -6.68 2.68
C VAL A 49 -0.10 -6.48 3.71
N GLY A 50 -1.23 -5.88 3.28
CA GLY A 50 -2.38 -5.69 4.15
C GLY A 50 -3.04 -6.97 4.63
N ILE A 51 -3.15 -7.98 3.77
CA ILE A 51 -3.64 -9.31 4.17
C ILE A 51 -2.71 -9.92 5.22
N LEU A 52 -1.39 -9.82 5.04
CA LEU A 52 -0.43 -10.37 6.00
C LEU A 52 -0.55 -9.69 7.37
N TRP A 53 -0.59 -8.35 7.41
CA TRP A 53 -0.74 -7.60 8.66
C TRP A 53 -2.11 -7.78 9.31
N GLY A 54 -3.18 -7.89 8.51
CA GLY A 54 -4.52 -8.21 8.99
C GLY A 54 -4.60 -9.59 9.64
N LEU A 55 -3.95 -10.60 9.05
CA LEU A 55 -3.83 -11.93 9.65
C LEU A 55 -3.03 -11.91 10.96
N LEU A 56 -1.92 -11.15 11.01
CA LEU A 56 -1.14 -10.96 12.23
C LEU A 56 -1.97 -10.23 13.31
N ALA A 57 -2.71 -9.20 12.95
CA ALA A 57 -3.58 -8.48 13.88
C ALA A 57 -4.69 -9.38 14.45
N ALA A 58 -5.33 -10.20 13.61
CA ALA A 58 -6.33 -11.18 14.03
C ALA A 58 -5.72 -12.31 14.90
N PHE A 59 -4.46 -12.67 14.64
CA PHE A 59 -3.74 -13.62 15.49
C PHE A 59 -3.42 -13.02 16.86
N VAL A 60 -2.93 -11.77 16.90
CA VAL A 60 -2.62 -11.05 18.14
C VAL A 60 -3.87 -10.82 18.98
N SER A 61 -5.01 -10.46 18.38
CA SER A 61 -6.26 -10.22 19.11
C SER A 61 -6.73 -11.45 19.92
N ARG A 62 -6.43 -12.66 19.45
CA ARG A 62 -6.70 -13.91 20.18
C ARG A 62 -6.02 -13.96 21.55
N PHE A 63 -4.83 -13.36 21.70
CA PHE A 63 -4.08 -13.33 22.96
C PHE A 63 -4.50 -12.18 23.88
N THR A 64 -5.17 -11.16 23.34
CA THR A 64 -5.57 -9.95 24.06
C THR A 64 -6.89 -10.09 24.83
N HIS A 65 -7.52 -11.28 24.82
CA HIS A 65 -8.84 -11.53 25.39
C HIS A 65 -9.00 -11.11 26.88
N HIS A 66 -7.93 -11.14 27.67
CA HIS A 66 -7.96 -10.79 29.09
C HIS A 66 -7.92 -9.26 29.34
N VAL A 67 -7.50 -8.46 28.36
CA VAL A 67 -7.37 -7.00 28.48
C VAL A 67 -7.98 -6.33 27.25
N ARG A 68 -9.31 -6.39 27.13
CA ARG A 68 -10.05 -5.88 25.95
C ARG A 68 -9.89 -4.37 25.70
N VAL A 69 -9.42 -3.61 26.69
CA VAL A 69 -9.19 -2.15 26.57
C VAL A 69 -8.03 -1.83 25.63
N ILE A 70 -7.03 -2.71 25.51
CA ILE A 70 -5.86 -2.48 24.63
C ILE A 70 -6.06 -3.01 23.21
N GLU A 71 -7.12 -3.78 22.96
CA GLU A 71 -7.40 -4.40 21.67
C GLU A 71 -7.53 -3.37 20.52
N PRO A 72 -8.26 -2.25 20.67
CA PRO A 72 -8.33 -1.21 19.63
C PRO A 72 -6.96 -0.57 19.35
N LEU A 73 -6.11 -0.42 20.37
CA LEU A 73 -4.78 0.15 20.22
C LEU A 73 -3.91 -0.77 19.35
N PHE A 74 -3.94 -2.07 19.60
CA PHE A 74 -3.20 -3.03 18.78
C PHE A 74 -3.68 -3.04 17.32
N VAL A 75 -4.99 -2.99 17.08
CA VAL A 75 -5.53 -2.87 15.72
C VAL A 75 -5.00 -1.62 15.02
N PHE A 76 -4.97 -0.48 15.72
CA PHE A 76 -4.47 0.77 15.16
C PHE A 76 -2.97 0.72 14.84
N VAL A 77 -2.16 0.22 15.77
CA VAL A 77 -0.71 0.07 15.60
C VAL A 77 -0.39 -0.89 14.46
N MET A 78 -1.06 -2.04 14.39
CA MET A 78 -0.83 -3.04 13.35
C MET A 78 -1.26 -2.52 11.97
N SER A 79 -2.37 -1.77 11.89
CA SER A 79 -2.81 -1.14 10.64
C SER A 79 -1.80 -0.08 10.17
N TYR A 80 -1.25 0.71 11.09
CA TYR A 80 -0.21 1.69 10.76
C TYR A 80 1.11 1.03 10.33
N LEU A 81 1.49 -0.07 10.97
CA LEU A 81 2.65 -0.86 10.55
C LEU A 81 2.46 -1.46 9.16
N SER A 82 1.24 -1.87 8.80
CA SER A 82 0.89 -2.30 7.43
C SER A 82 1.16 -1.19 6.41
N TYR A 83 0.62 -0.01 6.66
CA TYR A 83 0.81 1.18 5.84
C TYR A 83 2.30 1.50 5.63
N VAL A 84 3.06 1.64 6.72
CA VAL A 84 4.50 1.99 6.65
C VAL A 84 5.30 0.89 5.95
N SER A 85 4.97 -0.38 6.16
CA SER A 85 5.63 -1.50 5.48
C SER A 85 5.40 -1.47 3.98
N ALA A 86 4.17 -1.20 3.53
CA ALA A 86 3.86 -1.09 2.11
C ALA A 86 4.56 0.12 1.46
N GLU A 87 4.57 1.27 2.13
CA GLU A 87 5.30 2.46 1.67
C GLU A 87 6.82 2.21 1.54
N LEU A 88 7.42 1.45 2.46
CA LEU A 88 8.85 1.09 2.40
C LEU A 88 9.23 0.28 1.16
N PHE A 89 8.29 -0.50 0.62
CA PHE A 89 8.48 -1.26 -0.62
C PHE A 89 7.97 -0.52 -1.87
N HIS A 90 7.61 0.76 -1.74
CA HIS A 90 6.95 1.56 -2.79
C HIS A 90 5.65 0.92 -3.31
N PHE A 91 4.99 0.12 -2.48
CA PHE A 91 3.64 -0.38 -2.74
C PHE A 91 2.60 0.61 -2.20
N SER A 92 1.33 0.44 -2.57
CA SER A 92 0.28 1.37 -2.12
C SER A 92 -0.01 1.13 -0.64
N GLY A 93 0.46 2.03 0.23
CA GLY A 93 0.19 1.98 1.67
C GLY A 93 -1.30 2.05 2.01
N ILE A 94 -2.10 2.74 1.18
CA ILE A 94 -3.55 2.89 1.36
C ILE A 94 -4.30 1.58 1.06
N LEU A 95 -3.71 0.71 0.23
CA LEU A 95 -4.27 -0.62 -0.09
C LEU A 95 -3.80 -1.73 0.87
N ALA A 96 -2.83 -1.43 1.73
CA ALA A 96 -2.32 -2.30 2.78
C ALA A 96 -3.09 -2.10 4.09
#